data_AF-A0A3P6Q5A3-F1
#
_entry.id   AF-A0A3P6Q5A3-F1
#
_cell.length_a   1.000
_cell.length_b   1.000
_cell.length_c   1.000
_cell.angle_alpha   90.00
_cell.angle_beta   90.00
_cell.angle_gamma   90.00
#
_symmetry.space_group_name_H-M   'P 1'
#
loop_
_entity.id
_entity.type
_entity.pdbx_description
1 polymer ?
#
loop_
_entity_poly.entity_id
_entity_poly.type
_entity_poly.pdbx_seq_one_letter_code
_entity_poly.pdbx_strand_id
1 'polypeptide(L)'
;MLFEDSYYEEDGLNGNQLSSRREDSSGVSSCCTGSEQLNPTHRVHSSFIPRHDDEVLLEIGDAVHVERECEDHWCYGTNLRTNLHGIFPSAHVCEIDLVEEICMGALSSNVTQTMTSERDTFYLTMLASIEVAHHKGNDVLVQAMNKVLSVYQNKEEIIVPQTVLMEVSFRGIHIIDKRKKNFFQCPTFDFFYSLQNISFCGAHPKQLRYFGFITKHPLLPRFACHVFLSNASTQPIVESIGRAFKRSYDEYMAFAHPTEDIYLE
;
A
#
# COMPACT_ATOMS: atom_id res chain seq x y z
N MET A 1 -37.04 -66.96 -44.05
CA MET A 1 -36.87 -68.14 -43.18
C MET A 1 -37.19 -67.68 -41.77
N LEU A 2 -38.03 -68.44 -41.03
CA LEU A 2 -38.18 -68.49 -39.56
C LEU A 2 -38.31 -67.13 -38.82
N PHE A 3 -39.47 -66.83 -38.20
CA PHE A 3 -39.80 -67.06 -36.78
C PHE A 3 -38.80 -66.36 -35.81
N GLU A 4 -39.22 -65.64 -34.76
CA GLU A 4 -40.51 -65.66 -34.04
C GLU A 4 -40.76 -64.36 -33.23
N ASP A 5 -42.01 -64.11 -32.85
CA ASP A 5 -42.48 -63.00 -32.00
C ASP A 5 -41.92 -63.05 -30.55
N SER A 6 -41.90 -61.98 -29.76
CA SER A 6 -43.05 -61.48 -28.94
C SER A 6 -42.49 -60.64 -27.75
N TYR A 7 -43.20 -59.87 -26.91
CA TYR A 7 -44.63 -59.72 -26.54
C TYR A 7 -44.96 -58.24 -26.15
N TYR A 8 -46.26 -57.91 -25.99
CA TYR A 8 -46.86 -56.62 -25.56
C TYR A 8 -46.88 -56.49 -23.99
N GLU A 9 -47.52 -55.55 -23.26
CA GLU A 9 -48.62 -54.55 -23.40
C GLU A 9 -48.42 -53.46 -22.29
N GLU A 10 -48.42 -52.13 -22.53
CA GLU A 10 -49.54 -51.14 -22.50
C GLU A 10 -49.70 -50.29 -21.19
N ASP A 11 -50.10 -49.01 -21.36
CA ASP A 11 -50.80 -48.04 -20.48
C ASP A 11 -50.36 -47.60 -19.05
N GLY A 12 -50.54 -46.28 -18.78
CA GLY A 12 -50.45 -45.66 -17.45
C GLY A 12 -50.46 -44.12 -17.43
N LEU A 13 -51.60 -43.48 -17.13
CA LEU A 13 -51.83 -42.02 -17.20
C LEU A 13 -51.53 -41.22 -15.91
N ASN A 14 -51.32 -39.91 -16.12
CA ASN A 14 -51.71 -38.77 -15.27
C ASN A 14 -50.83 -38.35 -14.07
N GLY A 15 -50.63 -37.02 -13.86
CA GLY A 15 -49.84 -36.55 -12.70
C GLY A 15 -49.52 -35.06 -12.44
N ASN A 16 -50.16 -34.08 -13.10
CA ASN A 16 -50.34 -32.66 -12.65
C ASN A 16 -49.14 -31.81 -12.11
N GLN A 17 -48.92 -30.62 -12.74
CA GLN A 17 -48.61 -29.32 -12.10
C GLN A 17 -47.28 -29.12 -11.32
N LEU A 18 -46.66 -27.92 -11.24
CA LEU A 18 -46.76 -26.65 -11.98
C LEU A 18 -45.53 -25.79 -11.63
N SER A 19 -45.03 -25.01 -12.60
CA SER A 19 -44.45 -23.66 -12.45
C SER A 19 -43.06 -23.42 -13.07
N SER A 20 -42.96 -22.25 -13.68
CA SER A 20 -41.84 -21.65 -14.44
C SER A 20 -40.66 -21.23 -13.56
N ARG A 21 -39.41 -21.19 -14.05
CA ARG A 21 -38.90 -20.10 -14.94
C ARG A 21 -37.53 -20.42 -15.54
N ARG A 22 -37.44 -20.17 -16.86
CA ARG A 22 -36.34 -19.57 -17.66
C ARG A 22 -34.89 -19.77 -17.21
N GLU A 23 -34.17 -20.49 -18.06
CA GLU A 23 -32.86 -20.17 -18.64
C GLU A 23 -32.14 -18.91 -18.09
N ASP A 24 -30.89 -19.09 -17.63
CA ASP A 24 -29.76 -18.35 -18.22
C ASP A 24 -28.40 -19.04 -17.98
N SER A 25 -27.65 -19.14 -19.07
CA SER A 25 -26.20 -19.38 -19.25
C SER A 25 -25.32 -19.95 -18.09
N SER A 26 -24.72 -21.13 -18.34
CA SER A 26 -23.43 -21.53 -17.75
C SER A 26 -22.53 -22.27 -18.76
N GLY A 27 -22.42 -21.71 -19.98
CA GLY A 27 -21.51 -22.19 -21.03
C GLY A 27 -20.03 -21.87 -20.75
N VAL A 28 -19.44 -22.45 -19.71
CA VAL A 28 -17.98 -22.38 -19.47
C VAL A 28 -17.22 -23.37 -20.36
N SER A 29 -17.01 -22.98 -21.62
CA SER A 29 -16.10 -23.67 -22.53
C SER A 29 -14.65 -23.53 -22.05
N SER A 30 -14.16 -24.53 -21.33
CA SER A 30 -12.76 -24.66 -20.91
C SER A 30 -11.89 -25.18 -22.07
N CYS A 31 -11.26 -24.29 -22.85
CA CYS A 31 -10.20 -24.69 -23.79
C CYS A 31 -9.27 -23.55 -24.28
N CYS A 32 -8.26 -23.18 -23.50
CA CYS A 32 -7.00 -22.64 -24.06
C CYS A 32 -5.77 -22.89 -23.17
N THR A 33 -5.00 -23.87 -23.60
CA THR A 33 -3.58 -24.14 -23.36
C THR A 33 -2.71 -23.00 -22.79
N GLY A 34 -2.01 -23.30 -21.69
CA GLY A 34 -0.59 -23.01 -21.49
C GLY A 34 -0.08 -21.61 -21.86
N SER A 35 -0.41 -20.61 -21.04
CA SER A 35 0.55 -19.53 -20.76
C SER A 35 0.74 -19.48 -19.25
N GLU A 36 1.99 -19.60 -18.79
CA GLU A 36 2.33 -19.19 -17.44
C GLU A 36 2.21 -17.67 -17.43
N GLN A 37 1.10 -17.16 -16.87
CA GLN A 37 0.88 -15.73 -16.75
C GLN A 37 1.86 -15.20 -15.69
N LEU A 38 3.03 -14.75 -16.17
CA LEU A 38 4.08 -14.16 -15.35
C LEU A 38 3.51 -12.95 -14.61
N ASN A 39 3.46 -13.06 -13.29
CA ASN A 39 2.96 -11.97 -12.46
C ASN A 39 3.86 -10.72 -12.60
N PRO A 40 3.29 -9.51 -12.67
CA PRO A 40 4.08 -8.29 -12.69
C PRO A 40 4.85 -8.17 -11.37
N THR A 41 6.16 -7.92 -11.47
CA THR A 41 7.04 -7.76 -10.29
C THR A 41 7.59 -6.35 -10.16
N HIS A 42 7.69 -5.63 -11.28
CA HIS A 42 8.31 -4.33 -11.40
C HIS A 42 7.54 -3.48 -12.41
N ARG A 43 7.61 -2.15 -12.27
CA ARG A 43 7.05 -1.17 -13.19
C ARG A 43 8.15 -0.28 -13.74
N VAL A 44 8.10 0.02 -15.02
CA VAL A 44 9.03 0.92 -15.69
C VAL A 44 8.71 2.36 -15.32
N HIS A 45 9.67 3.10 -14.78
CA HIS A 45 9.52 4.52 -14.42
C HIS A 45 10.26 5.48 -15.37
N SER A 46 11.18 4.97 -16.21
CA SER A 46 11.88 5.73 -17.26
C SER A 46 12.07 4.84 -18.48
N SER A 47 11.81 5.36 -19.67
CA SER A 47 11.92 4.58 -20.91
C SER A 47 13.37 4.15 -21.19
N PHE A 48 13.51 2.98 -21.80
CA PHE A 48 14.79 2.39 -22.21
C PHE A 48 14.68 1.94 -23.66
N ILE A 49 15.61 2.39 -24.51
CA ILE A 49 15.65 2.11 -25.95
C ILE A 49 16.81 1.14 -26.22
N PRO A 50 16.54 -0.08 -26.73
CA PRO A 50 17.55 -1.09 -27.02
C PRO A 50 18.64 -0.62 -27.98
N ARG A 51 19.86 -1.07 -27.72
CA ARG A 51 21.07 -0.88 -28.52
C ARG A 51 21.68 -2.19 -28.99
N HIS A 52 21.33 -3.30 -28.35
CA HIS A 52 21.78 -4.66 -28.65
C HIS A 52 20.57 -5.60 -28.76
N ASP A 53 20.73 -6.75 -29.43
CA ASP A 53 19.62 -7.67 -29.77
C ASP A 53 19.03 -8.40 -28.54
N ASP A 54 19.74 -8.40 -27.42
CA ASP A 54 19.32 -8.95 -26.12
C ASP A 54 18.65 -7.92 -25.20
N GLU A 55 18.64 -6.62 -25.58
CA GLU A 55 18.04 -5.54 -24.78
C GLU A 55 16.52 -5.40 -25.05
N VAL A 56 15.72 -5.30 -23.98
CA VAL A 56 14.25 -5.19 -24.08
C VAL A 56 13.80 -3.73 -24.09
N LEU A 57 12.93 -3.36 -25.04
CA LEU A 57 12.29 -2.04 -25.07
C LEU A 57 11.38 -1.84 -23.84
N LEU A 58 11.59 -0.74 -23.11
CA LEU A 58 10.76 -0.35 -21.97
C LEU A 58 10.13 1.03 -22.19
N GLU A 59 8.82 1.15 -21.99
CA GLU A 59 8.08 2.42 -21.96
C GLU A 59 7.58 2.72 -20.55
N ILE A 60 7.46 4.01 -20.19
CA ILE A 60 7.04 4.42 -18.85
C ILE A 60 5.64 3.90 -18.56
N GLY A 61 5.49 3.17 -17.46
CA GLY A 61 4.25 2.52 -17.05
C GLY A 61 4.18 1.03 -17.39
N ASP A 62 5.07 0.50 -18.23
CA ASP A 62 5.12 -0.94 -18.56
C ASP A 62 5.28 -1.80 -17.29
N ALA A 63 4.55 -2.91 -17.24
CA ALA A 63 4.73 -3.93 -16.24
C ALA A 63 5.77 -4.96 -16.73
N VAL A 64 6.72 -5.30 -15.88
CA VAL A 64 7.80 -6.24 -16.17
C VAL A 64 7.87 -7.34 -15.11
N HIS A 65 8.16 -8.55 -15.56
CA HIS A 65 8.56 -9.67 -14.71
C HIS A 65 10.08 -9.76 -14.70
N VAL A 66 10.71 -9.36 -13.59
CA VAL A 66 12.16 -9.49 -13.37
C VAL A 66 12.39 -10.88 -12.78
N GLU A 67 13.10 -11.74 -13.51
CA GLU A 67 13.45 -13.07 -13.03
C GLU A 67 14.69 -13.05 -12.14
N ARG A 68 15.69 -12.22 -12.52
CA ARG A 68 16.97 -12.07 -11.80
C ARG A 68 17.50 -10.65 -11.97
N GLU A 69 18.09 -10.10 -10.91
CA GLU A 69 18.99 -8.94 -10.98
C GLU A 69 20.44 -9.44 -10.85
N CYS A 70 21.32 -8.97 -11.74
CA CYS A 70 22.73 -9.32 -11.78
C CYS A 70 23.57 -8.31 -10.97
N GLU A 71 24.78 -8.70 -10.56
CA GLU A 71 25.68 -7.86 -9.75
C GLU A 71 26.14 -6.56 -10.46
N ASP A 72 26.01 -6.51 -11.79
CA ASP A 72 26.32 -5.36 -12.65
C ASP A 72 25.11 -4.40 -12.83
N HIS A 73 24.04 -4.60 -12.06
CA HIS A 73 22.79 -3.82 -12.09
C HIS A 73 21.97 -3.95 -13.38
N TRP A 74 22.15 -5.04 -14.14
CA TRP A 74 21.20 -5.44 -15.17
C TRP A 74 20.15 -6.41 -14.61
N CYS A 75 18.89 -6.19 -14.98
CA CYS A 75 17.81 -7.13 -14.78
C CYS A 75 17.69 -8.02 -16.01
N TYR A 76 17.41 -9.31 -15.78
CA TYR A 76 16.94 -10.26 -16.78
C TYR A 76 15.44 -10.49 -16.56
N GLY A 77 14.61 -10.31 -17.59
CA GLY A 77 13.17 -10.39 -17.43
C GLY A 77 12.36 -10.14 -18.70
N THR A 78 11.04 -10.11 -18.52
CA THR A 78 10.05 -10.03 -19.59
C THR A 78 9.21 -8.76 -19.45
N ASN A 79 9.12 -7.96 -20.52
CA ASN A 79 8.13 -6.88 -20.61
C ASN A 79 6.76 -7.47 -20.96
N LEU A 80 5.80 -7.35 -20.04
CA LEU A 80 4.49 -8.00 -20.16
C LEU A 80 3.57 -7.33 -21.19
N ARG A 81 3.87 -6.09 -21.63
CA ARG A 81 3.17 -5.45 -22.76
C ARG A 81 3.60 -6.04 -24.09
N THR A 82 4.90 -6.21 -24.30
CA THR A 82 5.46 -6.65 -25.59
C THR A 82 5.69 -8.16 -25.66
N ASN A 83 5.67 -8.85 -24.51
CA ASN A 83 6.13 -10.22 -24.31
C ASN A 83 7.57 -10.48 -24.80
N LEU A 84 8.37 -9.42 -24.93
CA LEU A 84 9.80 -9.52 -25.22
C LEU A 84 10.58 -9.74 -23.93
N HIS A 85 11.58 -10.61 -24.05
CA HIS A 85 12.35 -11.14 -22.94
C HIS A 85 13.85 -10.98 -23.22
N GLY A 86 14.61 -10.59 -22.19
CA GLY A 86 16.01 -10.20 -22.33
C GLY A 86 16.47 -9.33 -21.16
N ILE A 87 17.45 -8.44 -21.41
CA ILE A 87 18.08 -7.60 -20.40
C ILE A 87 17.64 -6.14 -20.46
N PHE A 88 17.63 -5.48 -19.30
CA PHE A 88 17.44 -4.03 -19.16
C PHE A 88 18.08 -3.54 -17.84
N PRO A 89 18.56 -2.28 -17.73
CA PRO A 89 19.19 -1.83 -16.49
C PRO A 89 18.17 -1.64 -15.36
N SER A 90 18.50 -2.07 -14.14
CA SER A 90 17.62 -1.98 -12.97
C SER A 90 17.32 -0.53 -12.52
N ALA A 91 18.02 0.44 -13.12
CA ALA A 91 17.77 1.87 -13.00
C ALA A 91 16.55 2.39 -13.79
N HIS A 92 15.92 1.56 -14.64
CA HIS A 92 14.70 1.92 -15.38
C HIS A 92 13.40 1.43 -14.73
N VAL A 93 13.53 0.55 -13.73
CA VAL A 93 12.42 -0.18 -13.10
C VAL A 93 12.41 0.00 -11.58
N CYS A 94 11.20 0.02 -11.02
CA CYS A 94 10.96 -0.07 -9.58
C CYS A 94 10.12 -1.31 -9.28
N GLU A 95 10.40 -2.00 -8.18
CA GLU A 95 9.59 -3.13 -7.72
C GLU A 95 8.14 -2.68 -7.52
N ILE A 96 7.19 -3.48 -8.02
CA ILE A 96 5.78 -3.32 -7.69
C ILE A 96 5.63 -3.89 -6.29
N ASP A 97 5.69 -2.99 -5.31
CA ASP A 97 5.06 -3.24 -4.02
C ASP A 97 3.64 -3.75 -4.30
N LEU A 98 3.29 -4.98 -3.90
CA LEU A 98 1.94 -5.54 -4.06
C LEU A 98 0.85 -4.61 -3.48
N VAL A 99 1.24 -3.71 -2.59
CA VAL A 99 0.44 -2.63 -2.02
C VAL A 99 -0.13 -1.69 -3.10
N GLU A 100 0.58 -1.39 -4.20
CA GLU A 100 0.07 -0.50 -5.26
C GLU A 100 -1.11 -1.12 -6.04
N GLU A 101 -1.05 -2.40 -6.41
CA GLU A 101 -2.16 -3.05 -7.13
C GLU A 101 -3.37 -3.33 -6.21
N ILE A 102 -3.14 -3.55 -4.91
CA ILE A 102 -4.21 -3.64 -3.90
C ILE A 102 -4.90 -2.27 -3.74
N CYS A 103 -4.14 -1.17 -3.69
CA CYS A 103 -4.70 0.18 -3.62
C CYS A 103 -5.44 0.61 -4.90
N MET A 104 -5.16 -0.02 -6.06
CA MET A 104 -5.88 0.21 -7.32
C MET A 104 -7.00 -0.80 -7.60
N GLY A 105 -7.23 -1.78 -6.73
CA GLY A 105 -8.41 -2.66 -6.78
C GLY A 105 -8.42 -3.71 -7.89
N ALA A 106 -7.25 -4.15 -8.37
CA ALA A 106 -7.12 -4.97 -9.58
C ALA A 106 -7.26 -6.50 -9.39
N LEU A 107 -7.24 -7.03 -8.16
CA LEU A 107 -7.26 -8.48 -7.89
C LEU A 107 -8.37 -8.90 -6.92
N SER A 108 -8.88 -10.12 -7.11
CA SER A 108 -10.03 -10.65 -6.37
C SER A 108 -9.69 -10.96 -4.90
N SER A 109 -10.50 -10.39 -4.02
CA SER A 109 -10.56 -10.74 -2.60
C SER A 109 -10.76 -12.24 -2.40
N ASN A 110 -9.92 -12.88 -1.56
CA ASN A 110 -10.25 -14.07 -0.76
C ASN A 110 -9.12 -14.55 0.19
N VAL A 111 -7.88 -14.06 0.06
CA VAL A 111 -6.73 -14.48 0.92
C VAL A 111 -6.20 -13.37 1.85
N THR A 112 -6.73 -12.15 1.75
CA THR A 112 -6.16 -10.93 2.35
C THR A 112 -6.60 -10.59 3.79
N GLN A 113 -7.51 -11.35 4.42
CA GLN A 113 -8.17 -10.88 5.65
C GLN A 113 -7.31 -10.83 6.92
N THR A 114 -6.16 -11.49 6.99
CA THR A 114 -5.44 -11.69 8.26
C THR A 114 -4.16 -10.89 8.47
N MET A 115 -3.51 -10.35 7.43
CA MET A 115 -2.18 -9.68 7.57
C MET A 115 -2.13 -8.23 7.09
N THR A 116 -3.03 -7.78 6.21
CA THR A 116 -3.06 -6.38 5.73
C THR A 116 -4.01 -5.48 6.53
N SER A 117 -4.69 -6.01 7.55
CA SER A 117 -5.72 -5.28 8.33
C SER A 117 -5.15 -4.41 9.47
N GLU A 118 -3.86 -4.53 9.79
CA GLU A 118 -3.27 -3.91 10.99
C GLU A 118 -2.50 -2.59 10.74
N ARG A 119 -2.25 -2.24 9.47
CA ARG A 119 -1.31 -1.17 9.10
C ARG A 119 -1.82 -0.39 7.88
N ASP A 120 -1.97 0.92 8.03
CA ASP A 120 -2.30 1.83 6.93
C ASP A 120 -1.00 2.46 6.38
N THR A 121 -0.85 2.57 5.05
CA THR A 121 0.38 3.11 4.43
C THR A 121 0.13 4.32 3.52
N PHE A 122 0.99 5.34 3.60
CA PHE A 122 0.86 6.60 2.87
C PHE A 122 2.20 7.06 2.27
N TYR A 123 2.19 7.40 0.98
CA TYR A 123 3.33 8.05 0.32
C TYR A 123 3.28 9.57 0.54
N LEU A 124 4.36 10.13 1.09
CA LEU A 124 4.46 11.54 1.47
C LEU A 124 5.83 12.11 1.12
N THR A 125 5.93 13.44 1.11
CA THR A 125 7.20 14.16 1.10
C THR A 125 7.44 14.75 2.49
N MET A 126 8.45 14.25 3.20
CA MET A 126 8.92 14.85 4.45
C MET A 126 9.63 16.17 4.14
N LEU A 127 9.17 17.26 4.74
CA LEU A 127 9.72 18.60 4.53
C LEU A 127 10.74 18.96 5.61
N ALA A 128 10.38 18.81 6.89
CA ALA A 128 11.26 19.13 7.99
C ALA A 128 10.83 18.46 9.31
N SER A 129 11.77 18.36 10.25
CA SER A 129 11.49 18.19 11.68
C SER A 129 12.01 19.41 12.42
N ILE A 130 11.13 20.15 13.09
CA ILE A 130 11.51 21.40 13.79
C ILE A 130 11.09 21.38 15.25
N GLU A 131 11.88 22.01 16.11
CA GLU A 131 11.55 22.14 17.53
C GLU A 131 10.37 23.09 17.75
N VAL A 132 9.48 22.73 18.67
CA VAL A 132 8.28 23.48 19.05
C VAL A 132 8.19 23.64 20.57
N ALA A 133 7.61 24.75 21.03
CA ALA A 133 7.58 25.10 22.46
C ALA A 133 6.63 24.22 23.30
N HIS A 134 5.63 23.60 22.68
CA HIS A 134 4.58 22.85 23.37
C HIS A 134 4.27 21.55 22.63
N HIS A 135 3.84 20.53 23.39
CA HIS A 135 3.59 19.19 22.86
C HIS A 135 2.18 18.98 22.26
N LYS A 136 1.32 19.99 22.26
CA LYS A 136 -0.05 19.92 21.76
C LYS A 136 -0.61 21.30 21.45
N GLY A 137 -1.59 21.37 20.55
CA GLY A 137 -2.29 22.60 20.15
C GLY A 137 -2.35 22.75 18.64
N ASN A 138 -3.51 23.16 18.11
CA ASN A 138 -3.68 23.42 16.68
C ASN A 138 -2.83 24.61 16.24
N ASP A 139 -2.83 25.66 17.05
CA ASP A 139 -2.00 26.86 16.97
C ASP A 139 -0.51 26.52 16.91
N VAL A 140 -0.01 25.63 17.78
CA VAL A 140 1.39 25.17 17.79
C VAL A 140 1.73 24.41 16.51
N LEU A 141 0.88 23.47 16.11
CA LEU A 141 1.05 22.67 14.88
C LEU A 141 1.04 23.56 13.63
N VAL A 142 0.09 24.49 13.54
CA VAL A 142 -0.08 25.42 12.42
C VAL A 142 1.07 26.44 12.37
N GLN A 143 1.56 26.93 13.50
CA GLN A 143 2.75 27.78 13.56
C GLN A 143 3.98 27.04 13.02
N ALA A 144 4.17 25.78 13.44
CA ALA A 144 5.26 24.94 12.98
C ALA A 144 5.18 24.69 11.47
N MET A 145 4.01 24.30 10.96
CA MET A 145 3.78 24.14 9.52
C MET A 145 4.09 25.43 8.76
N ASN A 146 3.51 26.57 9.14
CA ASN A 146 3.72 27.83 8.41
C ASN A 146 5.21 28.24 8.38
N LYS A 147 5.97 27.98 9.45
CA LYS A 147 7.42 28.19 9.47
C LYS A 147 8.18 27.30 8.47
N VAL A 148 7.78 26.03 8.33
CA VAL A 148 8.35 25.12 7.32
C VAL A 148 7.96 25.57 5.91
N LEU A 149 6.70 25.97 5.70
CA LEU A 149 6.21 26.45 4.40
C LEU A 149 6.95 27.72 3.94
N SER A 150 7.24 28.67 4.82
CA SER A 150 7.98 29.89 4.45
C SER A 150 9.41 29.58 4.00
N VAL A 151 10.12 28.72 4.73
CA VAL A 151 11.49 28.29 4.38
C VAL A 151 11.50 27.54 3.05
N TYR A 152 10.51 26.67 2.82
CA TYR A 152 10.35 25.93 1.57
C TYR A 152 10.02 26.84 0.37
N GLN A 153 9.14 27.83 0.54
CA GLN A 153 8.80 28.81 -0.50
C GLN A 153 9.99 29.71 -0.87
N ASN A 154 10.82 30.07 0.10
CA ASN A 154 12.05 30.84 -0.11
C ASN A 154 13.17 30.05 -0.80
N LYS A 155 13.00 28.74 -1.00
CA LYS A 155 14.03 27.81 -1.55
C LYS A 155 15.34 27.84 -0.77
N GLU A 156 15.28 27.99 0.56
CA GLU A 156 16.47 27.89 1.40
C GLU A 156 17.01 26.44 1.35
N GLU A 157 18.31 26.27 1.03
CA GLU A 157 18.98 24.96 0.84
C GLU A 157 18.93 24.03 2.07
N ILE A 158 18.45 24.54 3.20
CA ILE A 158 18.29 23.83 4.48
C ILE A 158 17.15 22.80 4.41
N ILE A 159 16.14 22.98 3.55
CA ILE A 159 15.07 22.00 3.33
C ILE A 159 15.35 21.18 2.07
N VAL A 160 15.71 19.91 2.27
CA VAL A 160 15.76 18.90 1.22
C VAL A 160 14.51 18.00 1.34
N PRO A 161 13.50 18.17 0.47
CA PRO A 161 12.29 17.36 0.51
C PRO A 161 12.61 15.90 0.20
N GLN A 162 12.15 14.98 1.05
CA GLN A 162 12.47 13.55 0.94
C GLN A 162 11.20 12.73 0.81
N THR A 163 11.08 11.92 -0.24
CA THR A 163 9.94 11.03 -0.46
C THR A 163 10.02 9.84 0.48
N VAL A 164 8.96 9.62 1.24
CA VAL A 164 8.88 8.62 2.31
C VAL A 164 7.63 7.77 2.18
N LEU A 165 7.72 6.52 2.62
CA LEU A 165 6.56 5.73 3.02
C LEU A 165 6.32 5.96 4.52
N MET A 166 5.11 6.35 4.88
CA MET A 166 4.62 6.39 6.24
C MET A 166 3.72 5.18 6.48
N GLU A 167 4.12 4.26 7.36
CA GLU A 167 3.28 3.17 7.86
C GLU A 167 2.72 3.56 9.23
N VAL A 168 1.41 3.47 9.39
CA VAL A 168 0.69 3.76 10.64
C VAL A 168 0.18 2.45 11.23
N SER A 169 0.57 2.15 12.46
CA SER A 169 0.17 0.95 13.20
C SER A 169 -0.29 1.31 14.61
N PHE A 170 -0.94 0.37 15.32
CA PHE A 170 -1.29 0.52 16.73
C PHE A 170 -0.07 0.66 17.68
N ARG A 171 1.16 0.38 17.20
CA ARG A 171 2.40 0.55 17.97
C ARG A 171 3.02 1.94 17.79
N GLY A 172 2.88 2.52 16.61
CA GLY A 172 3.58 3.74 16.21
C GLY A 172 3.46 4.07 14.72
N ILE A 173 4.03 5.21 14.36
CA ILE A 173 4.25 5.63 12.98
C ILE A 173 5.69 5.30 12.59
N HIS A 174 5.85 4.54 11.51
CA HIS A 174 7.14 4.19 10.92
C HIS A 174 7.35 5.01 9.65
N ILE A 175 8.45 5.74 9.56
CA ILE A 175 8.82 6.53 8.39
C ILE A 175 10.02 5.85 7.73
N ILE A 176 9.84 5.44 6.48
CA ILE A 176 10.81 4.72 5.67
C ILE A 176 11.19 5.57 4.47
N ASP A 177 12.49 5.89 4.36
CA ASP A 177 13.08 6.51 3.18
C ASP A 177 13.16 5.53 2.01
N LYS A 178 12.36 5.74 0.95
CA LYS A 178 12.30 4.84 -0.22
C LYS A 178 13.25 5.20 -1.35
N ARG A 179 14.14 6.20 -1.20
CA ARG A 179 15.16 6.47 -2.23
C ARG A 179 16.24 5.37 -2.21
N LYS A 180 16.61 4.85 -3.38
CA LYS A 180 17.69 3.85 -3.53
C LYS A 180 18.99 4.37 -2.89
N LYS A 181 19.85 3.45 -2.45
CA LYS A 181 21.22 3.74 -1.96
C LYS A 181 22.05 4.42 -3.07
N ASN A 182 22.03 5.75 -3.12
CA ASN A 182 23.02 6.48 -3.90
C ASN A 182 24.39 6.29 -3.23
N PHE A 183 25.40 5.85 -4.00
CA PHE A 183 26.77 5.61 -3.51
C PHE A 183 27.41 6.85 -2.86
N PHE A 184 26.87 8.04 -3.12
CA PHE A 184 27.24 9.29 -2.45
C PHE A 184 26.21 9.68 -1.38
N GLN A 185 26.39 9.07 -0.20
CA GLN A 185 26.10 9.63 1.13
C GLN A 185 24.82 10.46 1.28
N CYS A 186 23.68 9.78 1.44
CA CYS A 186 22.57 10.32 2.22
C CYS A 186 22.12 9.25 3.23
N PRO A 187 21.85 9.59 4.51
CA PRO A 187 21.39 8.61 5.48
C PRO A 187 20.01 8.10 5.07
N THR A 188 19.91 6.80 4.77
CA THR A 188 18.64 6.08 4.70
C THR A 188 18.01 6.14 6.07
N PHE A 189 16.94 6.94 6.22
CA PHE A 189 16.31 7.11 7.52
C PHE A 189 15.14 6.12 7.69
N ASP A 190 15.32 5.27 8.71
CA ASP A 190 14.31 4.40 9.27
C ASP A 190 13.98 4.99 10.65
N PHE A 191 12.84 5.68 10.76
CA PHE A 191 12.41 6.32 12.00
C PHE A 191 11.09 5.72 12.49
N PHE A 192 11.15 5.04 13.63
CA PHE A 192 9.96 4.56 14.34
C PHE A 192 9.58 5.49 15.50
N TYR A 193 8.39 6.08 15.42
CA TYR A 193 7.79 6.93 16.44
C TYR A 193 6.65 6.18 17.15
N SER A 194 6.92 5.63 18.33
CA SER A 194 5.88 4.99 19.15
C SER A 194 4.73 5.97 19.46
N LEU A 195 3.49 5.49 19.41
CA LEU A 195 2.30 6.30 19.73
C LEU A 195 2.38 6.92 21.14
N GLN A 196 3.06 6.27 22.10
CA GLN A 196 3.27 6.81 23.46
C GLN A 196 4.04 8.15 23.47
N ASN A 197 4.92 8.36 22.49
CA ASN A 197 5.74 9.56 22.36
C ASN A 197 5.13 10.60 21.41
N ILE A 198 4.16 10.20 20.57
CA ILE A 198 3.40 11.13 19.73
C ILE A 198 2.31 11.76 20.59
N SER A 199 2.25 13.08 20.58
CA SER A 199 1.47 13.86 21.56
C SER A 199 0.39 14.75 20.93
N PHE A 200 0.47 14.96 19.61
CA PHE A 200 -0.54 15.66 18.82
C PHE A 200 -0.32 15.37 17.33
N CYS A 201 -1.37 15.39 16.50
CA CYS A 201 -1.26 15.31 15.04
C CYS A 201 -2.43 16.03 14.36
N GLY A 202 -2.26 16.46 13.11
CA GLY A 202 -3.33 17.09 12.35
C GLY A 202 -2.92 17.57 10.96
N ALA A 203 -3.92 18.06 10.21
CA ALA A 203 -3.74 18.68 8.90
C ALA A 203 -3.75 20.21 9.01
N HIS A 204 -3.11 20.91 8.07
CA HIS A 204 -3.14 22.37 8.03
C HIS A 204 -4.53 22.91 7.62
N PRO A 205 -5.21 23.77 8.41
CA PRO A 205 -6.62 24.09 8.24
C PRO A 205 -6.97 24.83 6.95
N LYS A 206 -6.00 25.50 6.32
CA LYS A 206 -6.17 26.17 5.02
C LYS A 206 -5.55 25.41 3.84
N GLN A 207 -4.76 24.38 4.10
CA GLN A 207 -3.95 23.69 3.10
C GLN A 207 -3.92 22.19 3.39
N LEU A 208 -5.02 21.49 3.11
CA LEU A 208 -5.29 20.11 3.52
C LEU A 208 -4.29 19.05 2.98
N ARG A 209 -3.35 19.45 2.12
CA ARG A 209 -2.23 18.62 1.66
C ARG A 209 -1.05 18.56 2.64
N TYR A 210 -1.02 19.41 3.66
CA TYR A 210 0.04 19.41 4.68
C TYR A 210 -0.44 18.75 5.95
N PHE A 211 0.38 17.83 6.44
CA PHE A 211 0.17 17.04 7.65
C PHE A 211 1.37 17.17 8.57
N GLY A 212 1.14 17.02 9.87
CA GLY A 212 2.25 16.91 10.81
C GLY A 212 1.82 16.32 12.15
N PHE A 213 2.82 15.84 12.88
CA PHE A 213 2.66 15.33 14.23
C PHE A 213 3.79 15.81 15.14
N ILE A 214 3.47 15.94 16.43
CA ILE A 214 4.36 16.43 17.48
C ILE A 214 4.81 15.25 18.35
N THR A 215 6.12 15.05 18.45
CA THR A 215 6.75 14.05 19.32
C THR A 215 7.36 14.68 20.56
N LYS A 216 7.40 13.92 21.65
CA LYS A 216 8.18 14.21 22.86
C LYS A 216 9.56 13.56 22.76
N HIS A 217 10.60 14.29 23.13
CA HIS A 217 11.93 13.71 23.28
C HIS A 217 11.95 12.74 24.48
N PRO A 218 12.44 11.49 24.37
CA PRO A 218 12.31 10.49 25.44
C PRO A 218 12.95 10.87 26.78
N LEU A 219 14.01 11.68 26.74
CA LEU A 219 14.83 12.04 27.90
C LEU A 219 14.81 13.53 28.27
N LEU A 220 14.16 14.39 27.48
CA LEU A 220 14.28 15.86 27.62
C LEU A 220 12.90 16.51 27.47
N PRO A 221 12.63 17.66 28.11
CA PRO A 221 11.40 18.42 27.95
C PRO A 221 11.40 19.22 26.62
N ARG A 222 11.71 18.56 25.51
CA ARG A 222 11.77 19.11 24.15
C ARG A 222 10.77 18.40 23.27
N PHE A 223 10.21 19.13 22.30
CA PHE A 223 9.18 18.64 21.40
C PHE A 223 9.57 18.93 19.95
N ALA A 224 9.32 18.00 19.05
CA ALA A 224 9.57 18.17 17.62
C ALA A 224 8.28 18.01 16.82
N CYS A 225 8.01 18.94 15.92
CA CYS A 225 6.97 18.81 14.91
C CYS A 225 7.57 18.31 13.61
N HIS A 226 7.12 17.15 13.15
CA HIS A 226 7.47 16.55 11.86
C HIS A 226 6.42 16.96 10.84
N VAL A 227 6.84 17.60 9.73
CA VAL A 227 5.94 18.20 8.73
C VAL A 227 6.11 17.50 7.38
N PHE A 228 4.98 17.12 6.79
CA PHE A 228 4.87 16.35 5.57
C PHE A 228 3.91 17.02 4.57
N LEU A 229 4.15 16.77 3.29
CA LEU A 229 3.31 17.15 2.17
C LEU A 229 2.80 15.89 1.46
N SER A 230 1.50 15.86 1.14
CA SER A 230 0.88 14.86 0.28
C SER A 230 0.47 15.45 -1.06
N ASN A 231 0.36 14.61 -2.09
CA ASN A 231 -0.24 14.99 -3.36
C ASN A 231 -1.76 15.22 -3.22
N ALA A 232 -2.41 14.56 -2.25
CA ALA A 232 -3.85 14.58 -2.00
C ALA A 232 -4.20 15.13 -0.61
N SER A 233 -5.49 15.09 -0.22
CA SER A 233 -5.91 15.43 1.14
C SER A 233 -5.26 14.50 2.16
N THR A 234 -4.77 15.07 3.27
CA THR A 234 -4.16 14.33 4.38
C THR A 234 -5.15 13.85 5.43
N GLN A 235 -6.46 14.10 5.23
CA GLN A 235 -7.51 13.62 6.13
C GLN A 235 -7.47 12.10 6.40
N PRO A 236 -7.28 11.20 5.41
CA PRO A 236 -7.18 9.76 5.67
C PRO A 236 -6.03 9.37 6.61
N ILE A 237 -4.94 10.16 6.61
CA ILE A 237 -3.77 9.98 7.49
C ILE A 237 -4.14 10.33 8.93
N VAL A 238 -4.83 11.46 9.13
CA VAL A 238 -5.30 11.91 10.44
C VAL A 238 -6.32 10.92 11.01
N GLU A 239 -7.23 10.40 10.18
CA GLU A 239 -8.21 9.39 10.57
C GLU A 239 -7.54 8.05 10.93
N SER A 240 -6.55 7.61 10.13
CA SER A 240 -5.74 6.41 10.41
C SER A 240 -5.02 6.50 11.75
N ILE A 241 -4.30 7.60 11.99
CA ILE A 241 -3.58 7.84 13.25
C ILE A 241 -4.57 7.94 14.41
N GLY A 242 -5.74 8.55 14.21
CA GLY A 242 -6.83 8.58 15.20
C GLY A 242 -7.35 7.18 15.57
N ARG A 243 -7.54 6.29 14.59
CA ARG A 243 -7.88 4.87 14.82
C ARG A 243 -6.77 4.15 15.60
N ALA A 244 -5.52 4.37 15.22
CA ALA A 244 -4.36 3.74 15.86
C ALA A 244 -4.21 4.16 17.33
N PHE A 245 -4.34 5.46 17.63
CA PHE A 245 -4.37 5.98 19.00
C PHE A 245 -5.48 5.33 19.83
N LYS A 246 -6.71 5.30 19.30
CA LYS A 246 -7.85 4.69 19.99
C LYS A 246 -7.58 3.22 20.32
N ARG A 247 -7.15 2.42 19.33
CA ARG A 247 -6.81 1.00 19.54
C ARG A 247 -5.72 0.82 20.60
N SER A 248 -4.65 1.62 20.56
CA SER A 248 -3.57 1.52 21.56
C SER A 248 -4.02 1.89 22.98
N TYR A 249 -4.98 2.82 23.10
CA TYR A 249 -5.58 3.18 24.38
C TYR A 249 -6.49 2.08 24.91
N ASP A 250 -7.35 1.51 24.05
CA ASP A 250 -8.27 0.43 24.39
C ASP A 250 -7.48 -0.83 24.86
N GLU A 251 -6.40 -1.20 24.14
CA GLU A 251 -5.49 -2.30 24.54
C GLU A 251 -4.78 -2.01 25.87
N TYR A 252 -4.28 -0.79 26.09
CA TYR A 252 -3.63 -0.39 27.34
C TYR A 252 -4.61 -0.40 28.54
N MET A 253 -5.86 0.06 28.34
CA MET A 253 -6.90 0.00 29.37
C MET A 253 -7.24 -1.43 29.75
N ALA A 254 -7.43 -2.32 28.77
CA ALA A 254 -7.72 -3.73 29.01
C ALA A 254 -6.59 -4.46 29.76
N PHE A 255 -5.33 -4.13 29.45
CA PHE A 255 -4.17 -4.68 30.16
C PHE A 255 -4.02 -4.13 31.58
N ALA A 256 -4.23 -2.82 31.78
CA ALA A 256 -4.04 -2.16 33.08
C ALA A 256 -5.21 -2.40 34.06
N HIS A 257 -6.40 -2.73 33.55
CA HIS A 257 -7.62 -2.96 34.32
C HIS A 257 -8.34 -4.21 33.80
N PRO A 258 -7.76 -5.41 33.98
CA PRO A 258 -8.45 -6.64 33.63
C PRO A 258 -9.75 -6.71 34.47
N THR A 259 -10.89 -6.93 33.82
CA THR A 259 -12.12 -7.31 34.51
C THR A 259 -11.88 -8.67 35.17
N GLU A 260 -11.79 -8.69 36.49
CA GLU A 260 -11.90 -9.94 37.25
C GLU A 260 -13.28 -10.54 36.97
N ASP A 261 -13.30 -11.80 36.53
CA ASP A 261 -14.54 -12.54 36.32
C ASP A 261 -15.27 -12.67 37.67
N ILE A 262 -16.33 -11.88 37.86
CA ILE A 262 -17.21 -12.00 39.03
C ILE A 262 -18.07 -13.25 38.84
N TYR A 263 -17.53 -14.40 39.24
CA TYR A 263 -18.29 -15.63 39.38
C TYR A 263 -19.30 -15.45 40.53
N LEU A 264 -20.58 -15.41 40.17
CA LEU A 264 -21.70 -15.55 41.11
C LEU A 264 -22.03 -17.04 41.24
N GLU A 265 -21.86 -17.58 42.45
CA GLU A 265 -22.41 -18.88 42.86
C GLU A 265 -23.92 -18.78 43.19
#